data_AF-A0A9P7NQD5-F1
#
_entry.id   AF-A0A9P7NQD5-F1
#
_cell.length_a   1.000
_cell.length_b   1.000
_cell.length_c   1.000
_cell.angle_alpha   90.00
_cell.angle_beta   90.00
_cell.angle_gamma   90.00
#
_symmetry.space_group_name_H-M   'P 1'
#
loop_
_entity.id
_entity.type
_entity.pdbx_description
1 polymer ?
#
loop_
_entity_poly.entity_id
_entity_poly.type
_entity_poly.pdbx_seq_one_letter_code
_entity_poly.pdbx_strand_id
1 'polypeptide(L)'
;MKIDEPTDLQHLTANGLKTYDRDMVRYRTLIESYKIKQHKYEKEATGIDTITQLIQSTVATHLQDSCCNPDDSLPQWIANLKRRVGIDDRVEKESARKRYKEALQPMRNTNHWETWLEEYDQASSHAESVRLPDLSLFDMVSLDFGDAVAQVAKNWVPGFMDNGRFEPDMNRREMIKRFRDHMTRYHPLDKKIRGSVFMTAEDQSSLAAGGASTQSRKRDASASTNSASVPKRPKRNDVKATTSRKPTAVTKSTTRNQPRCPACSYRRELQECFYVNKELAPKWFRFDENLSSFIEKRKQIDTDFQELLKEAGSSIIKTQDEDQ
;
A
#
# COMPACT_ATOMS: atom_id res chain seq x y z
N MET A 1 27.34 48.58 44.46
CA MET A 1 26.44 49.17 43.45
C MET A 1 25.26 48.22 43.28
N LYS A 2 24.07 48.60 43.73
CA LYS A 2 22.85 47.88 43.36
C LYS A 2 22.55 48.26 41.92
N ILE A 3 22.63 47.29 41.02
CA ILE A 3 22.14 47.48 39.66
C ILE A 3 20.62 47.38 39.81
N ASP A 4 19.95 48.53 39.89
CA ASP A 4 18.49 48.56 39.82
C ASP A 4 18.10 48.00 38.46
N GLU A 5 17.46 46.83 38.48
CA GLU A 5 16.96 46.15 37.30
C GLU A 5 15.89 47.05 36.67
N PRO A 6 16.12 47.61 35.47
CA PRO A 6 15.22 48.62 34.92
C PRO A 6 13.86 47.98 34.66
N THR A 7 12.87 48.39 35.46
CA THR A 7 11.51 47.84 35.45
C THR A 7 10.65 48.45 34.35
N ASP A 8 11.11 49.55 33.73
CA ASP A 8 10.40 50.28 32.68
C ASP A 8 11.26 50.39 31.40
N LEU A 9 10.62 50.29 30.24
CA LEU A 9 11.24 50.26 28.91
C LEU A 9 12.06 51.52 28.62
N GLN A 10 11.71 52.63 29.27
CA GLN A 10 12.36 53.93 29.11
C GLN A 10 13.72 54.02 29.82
N HIS A 11 14.02 53.11 30.74
CA HIS A 11 15.32 53.05 31.44
C HIS A 11 16.35 52.14 30.75
N LEU A 12 15.98 51.51 29.63
CA LEU A 12 16.90 50.69 28.84
C LEU A 12 17.80 51.57 27.96
N THR A 13 19.08 51.23 27.90
CA THR A 13 19.99 51.80 26.90
C THR A 13 19.50 51.45 25.49
N ALA A 14 19.90 52.22 24.46
CA ALA A 14 19.48 51.94 23.07
C ALA A 14 19.82 50.52 22.58
N ASN A 15 20.88 49.91 23.14
CA ASN A 15 21.22 48.50 22.90
C ASN A 15 20.33 47.53 23.70
N GLY A 16 19.94 47.90 24.92
CA GLY A 16 18.96 47.19 25.74
C GLY A 16 17.56 47.15 25.10
N LEU A 17 17.12 48.24 24.48
CA LEU A 17 15.83 48.28 23.79
C LEU A 17 15.81 47.36 22.56
N LYS A 18 16.89 47.36 21.76
CA LYS A 18 17.02 46.46 20.59
C LYS A 18 17.06 44.97 20.98
N THR A 19 17.71 44.64 22.08
CA THR A 19 17.77 43.25 22.58
C THR A 19 16.42 42.81 23.12
N TYR A 20 15.72 43.68 23.87
CA TYR A 20 14.35 43.46 24.32
C TYR A 20 13.39 43.25 23.15
N ASP A 21 13.43 44.10 22.11
CA ASP A 21 12.58 43.96 20.92
C ASP A 21 12.80 42.61 20.23
N ARG A 22 14.07 42.19 20.08
CA ARG A 22 14.43 40.89 19.51
C ARG A 22 13.89 39.74 20.37
N ASP A 23 13.99 39.84 21.69
CA ASP A 23 13.53 38.82 22.62
C ASP A 23 12.00 38.74 22.66
N MET A 24 11.30 39.88 22.54
CA MET A 24 9.85 39.95 22.38
C MET A 24 9.36 39.30 21.08
N VAL A 25 10.07 39.53 19.96
CA VAL A 25 9.78 38.84 18.70
C VAL A 25 10.01 37.34 18.86
N ARG A 26 11.11 36.92 19.49
CA ARG A 26 11.39 35.50 19.77
C ARG A 26 10.31 34.87 20.65
N TYR A 27 9.90 35.55 21.71
CA TYR A 27 8.86 35.10 22.63
C TYR A 27 7.50 34.95 21.92
N ARG A 28 7.12 35.93 21.09
CA ARG A 28 5.91 35.85 20.27
C ARG A 28 5.94 34.63 19.34
N THR A 29 7.04 34.42 18.63
CA THR A 29 7.23 33.23 17.77
C THR A 29 7.14 31.92 18.56
N LEU A 30 7.72 31.88 19.77
CA LEU A 30 7.63 30.70 20.64
C LEU A 30 6.20 30.41 21.07
N ILE A 31 5.43 31.43 21.47
CA ILE A 31 4.00 31.29 21.81
C ILE A 31 3.21 30.75 20.62
N GLU A 32 3.41 31.29 19.42
CA GLU A 32 2.73 30.79 18.23
C GLU A 32 3.09 29.34 17.93
N SER A 33 4.39 28.98 18.04
CA SER A 33 4.83 27.60 17.88
C SER A 33 4.21 26.65 18.91
N TYR A 34 4.04 27.12 20.14
CA TYR A 34 3.40 26.36 21.22
C TYR A 34 1.91 26.15 20.94
N LYS A 35 1.19 27.20 20.53
CA LYS A 35 -0.23 27.11 20.15
C LYS A 35 -0.45 26.10 19.02
N ILE A 36 0.43 26.11 18.01
CA ILE A 36 0.37 25.14 16.91
C ILE A 36 0.58 23.71 17.42
N LYS A 37 1.57 23.50 18.32
CA LYS A 37 1.84 22.18 18.91
C LYS A 37 0.69 21.69 19.78
N GLN A 38 0.12 22.56 20.61
CA GLN A 38 -1.04 22.25 21.45
C GLN A 38 -2.23 21.81 20.60
N HIS A 39 -2.55 22.57 19.54
CA HIS A 39 -3.64 22.21 18.65
C HIS A 39 -3.41 20.88 17.90
N LYS A 40 -2.15 20.55 17.56
CA LYS A 40 -1.82 19.22 17.01
C LYS A 40 -2.05 18.11 18.05
N TYR A 41 -1.61 18.33 19.28
CA TYR A 41 -1.81 17.38 20.37
C TYR A 41 -3.30 17.13 20.66
N GLU A 42 -4.13 18.17 20.70
CA GLU A 42 -5.58 18.04 20.90
C GLU A 42 -6.25 17.22 19.78
N LYS A 43 -5.81 17.43 18.52
CA LYS A 43 -6.26 16.61 17.38
C LYS A 43 -5.82 15.15 17.49
N GLU A 44 -4.59 14.89 17.94
CA GLU A 44 -4.10 13.53 18.16
C GLU A 44 -4.88 12.84 19.30
N ALA A 45 -5.11 13.55 20.41
CA ALA A 45 -5.87 13.03 21.56
C ALA A 45 -7.32 12.68 21.19
N THR A 46 -8.01 13.57 20.47
CA THR A 46 -9.37 13.30 19.96
C THR A 46 -9.39 12.17 18.93
N GLY A 47 -8.36 12.05 18.10
CA GLY A 47 -8.17 10.92 17.18
C GLY A 47 -8.01 9.58 17.92
N ILE A 48 -7.25 9.57 19.02
CA ILE A 48 -7.07 8.36 19.85
C ILE A 48 -8.39 7.96 20.53
N ASP A 49 -9.12 8.92 21.08
CA ASP A 49 -10.42 8.68 21.72
C ASP A 49 -11.45 8.12 20.73
N THR A 50 -11.55 8.72 19.54
CA THR A 50 -12.45 8.23 18.48
C THR A 50 -12.13 6.81 18.03
N ILE A 51 -10.84 6.45 17.86
CA ILE A 51 -10.47 5.07 17.52
C ILE A 51 -10.77 4.12 18.68
N THR A 52 -10.53 4.55 19.93
CA THR A 52 -10.81 3.75 21.12
C THR A 52 -12.31 3.42 21.21
N GLN A 53 -13.17 4.43 21.03
CA GLN A 53 -14.63 4.24 20.99
C GLN A 53 -15.07 3.35 19.81
N LEU A 54 -14.43 3.48 18.64
CA LEU A 54 -14.70 2.60 17.51
C LEU A 54 -14.37 1.14 17.84
N ILE A 55 -13.21 0.87 18.44
CA ILE A 55 -12.81 -0.49 18.84
C ILE A 55 -13.81 -1.04 19.87
N GLN A 56 -14.13 -0.27 20.90
CA GLN A 56 -15.07 -0.70 21.95
C GLN A 56 -16.49 -0.95 21.43
N SER A 57 -16.94 -0.27 20.38
CA SER A 57 -18.27 -0.45 19.79
C SER A 57 -18.34 -1.55 18.73
N THR A 58 -17.23 -1.84 18.03
CA THR A 58 -17.22 -2.76 16.89
C THR A 58 -16.65 -4.15 17.22
N VAL A 59 -15.74 -4.25 18.20
CA VAL A 59 -15.11 -5.51 18.59
C VAL A 59 -15.99 -6.26 19.58
N ALA A 60 -16.16 -7.57 19.40
CA ALA A 60 -16.92 -8.39 20.34
C ALA A 60 -16.28 -8.40 21.74
N THR A 61 -17.10 -8.44 22.80
CA THR A 61 -16.67 -8.27 24.21
C THR A 61 -15.51 -9.20 24.60
N HIS A 62 -15.59 -10.50 24.25
CA HIS A 62 -14.53 -11.48 24.56
C HIS A 62 -13.17 -11.19 23.88
N LEU A 63 -13.16 -10.44 22.77
CA LEU A 63 -11.94 -10.01 22.10
C LEU A 63 -11.40 -8.73 22.74
N GLN A 64 -12.25 -7.86 23.28
CA GLN A 64 -11.80 -6.71 24.05
C GLN A 64 -11.04 -7.17 25.29
N ASP A 65 -11.59 -8.13 26.04
CA ASP A 65 -10.98 -8.67 27.25
C ASP A 65 -9.63 -9.38 27.01
N SER A 66 -9.42 -9.90 25.80
CA SER A 66 -8.22 -10.70 25.47
C SER A 66 -7.20 -9.99 24.58
N CYS A 67 -7.57 -8.93 23.86
CA CYS A 67 -6.70 -8.22 22.92
C CYS A 67 -6.49 -6.73 23.27
N CYS A 68 -7.34 -6.12 24.09
CA CYS A 68 -7.35 -4.68 24.37
C CYS A 68 -7.08 -4.39 25.86
N ASN A 69 -5.88 -4.73 26.35
CA ASN A 69 -5.50 -4.45 27.73
C ASN A 69 -5.31 -2.95 27.96
N PRO A 70 -5.79 -2.37 29.09
CA PRO A 70 -5.65 -0.95 29.36
C PRO A 70 -4.19 -0.46 29.44
N ASP A 71 -3.25 -1.35 29.76
CA ASP A 71 -1.82 -1.04 29.83
C ASP A 71 -1.13 -1.04 28.44
N ASP A 72 -1.76 -1.65 27.43
CA ASP A 72 -1.24 -1.73 26.08
C ASP A 72 -1.62 -0.47 25.27
N SER A 73 -0.74 -0.08 24.35
CA SER A 73 -1.00 1.00 23.41
C SER A 73 -2.01 0.60 22.33
N LEU A 74 -2.73 1.60 21.77
CA LEU A 74 -3.69 1.39 20.69
C LEU A 74 -3.12 0.62 19.48
N PRO A 75 -1.86 0.84 19.02
CA PRO A 75 -1.26 0.00 17.97
C PRO A 75 -1.10 -1.47 18.38
N GLN A 76 -0.80 -1.75 19.65
CA GLN A 76 -0.73 -3.12 20.17
C GLN A 76 -2.10 -3.78 20.19
N TRP A 77 -3.16 -3.05 20.56
CA TRP A 77 -4.53 -3.56 20.47
C TRP A 77 -4.87 -3.98 19.03
N ILE A 78 -4.59 -3.12 18.06
CA ILE A 78 -4.82 -3.41 16.64
C ILE A 78 -4.00 -4.63 16.19
N ALA A 79 -2.73 -4.72 16.61
CA ALA A 79 -1.87 -5.86 16.27
C ALA A 79 -2.39 -7.18 16.89
N ASN A 80 -2.87 -7.16 18.13
CA ASN A 80 -3.45 -8.31 18.81
C ASN A 80 -4.77 -8.75 18.18
N LEU A 81 -5.64 -7.79 17.85
CA LEU A 81 -6.88 -8.03 17.11
C LEU A 81 -6.59 -8.63 15.74
N LYS A 82 -5.62 -8.07 15.00
CA LYS A 82 -5.18 -8.63 13.72
C LYS A 82 -4.59 -10.03 13.88
N ARG A 83 -3.87 -10.32 14.96
CA ARG A 83 -3.31 -11.67 15.19
C ARG A 83 -4.39 -12.71 15.50
N ARG A 84 -5.38 -12.36 16.32
CA ARG A 84 -6.45 -13.29 16.74
C ARG A 84 -7.55 -13.48 15.70
N VAL A 85 -7.93 -12.40 15.02
CA VAL A 85 -9.14 -12.35 14.17
C VAL A 85 -8.83 -11.85 12.77
N GLY A 86 -7.64 -11.33 12.54
CA GLY A 86 -7.21 -10.95 11.20
C GLY A 86 -7.25 -12.17 10.29
N ILE A 87 -7.79 -11.95 9.10
CA ILE A 87 -7.77 -12.93 8.02
C ILE A 87 -6.29 -13.19 7.70
N ASP A 88 -5.88 -14.46 7.70
CA ASP A 88 -4.53 -14.86 7.28
C ASP A 88 -4.23 -14.25 5.91
N ASP A 89 -3.06 -13.62 5.75
CA ASP A 89 -2.60 -13.00 4.50
C ASP A 89 -2.77 -13.96 3.30
N ARG A 90 -2.63 -15.28 3.52
CA ARG A 90 -2.89 -16.29 2.48
C ARG A 90 -4.36 -16.37 2.10
N VAL A 91 -5.26 -16.40 3.08
CA VAL A 91 -6.71 -16.44 2.87
C VAL A 91 -7.20 -15.14 2.21
N GLU A 92 -6.64 -13.99 2.60
CA GLU A 92 -6.92 -12.70 1.97
C GLU A 92 -6.49 -12.69 0.49
N LYS A 93 -5.29 -13.20 0.19
CA LYS A 93 -4.82 -13.38 -1.19
C LYS A 93 -5.70 -14.31 -2.00
N GLU A 94 -6.12 -15.43 -1.44
CA GLU A 94 -7.00 -16.39 -2.11
C GLU A 94 -8.38 -15.78 -2.38
N SER A 95 -8.93 -15.04 -1.42
CA SER A 95 -10.19 -14.31 -1.57
C SER A 95 -10.09 -13.22 -2.64
N ALA A 96 -9.03 -12.41 -2.62
CA ALA A 96 -8.78 -11.38 -3.62
C ALA A 96 -8.62 -11.98 -5.03
N ARG A 97 -7.89 -13.11 -5.16
CA ARG A 97 -7.74 -13.83 -6.42
C ARG A 97 -9.08 -14.37 -6.92
N LYS A 98 -9.88 -14.94 -6.03
CA LYS A 98 -11.21 -15.45 -6.38
C LYS A 98 -12.10 -14.31 -6.89
N ARG A 99 -12.15 -13.19 -6.17
CA ARG A 99 -12.93 -12.01 -6.56
C ARG A 99 -12.48 -11.42 -7.89
N TYR A 100 -11.17 -11.37 -8.14
CA TYR A 100 -10.62 -10.95 -9.43
C TYR A 100 -11.06 -11.87 -10.57
N LYS A 101 -10.97 -13.20 -10.39
CA LYS A 101 -11.43 -14.18 -11.39
C LYS A 101 -12.95 -14.16 -11.62
N GLU A 102 -13.72 -13.85 -10.59
CA GLU A 102 -15.17 -13.66 -10.70
C GLU A 102 -15.50 -12.39 -11.50
N ALA A 103 -14.75 -11.30 -11.31
CA ALA A 103 -14.93 -10.07 -12.09
C ALA A 103 -14.49 -10.24 -13.56
N LEU A 104 -13.55 -11.14 -13.85
CA LEU A 104 -13.13 -11.50 -15.21
C LEU A 104 -14.10 -12.44 -15.93
N GLN A 105 -15.25 -12.80 -15.34
CA GLN A 105 -16.24 -13.59 -16.05
C GLN A 105 -16.70 -12.85 -17.33
N PRO A 106 -16.79 -13.56 -18.47
CA PRO A 106 -17.08 -12.92 -19.75
C PRO A 106 -18.35 -12.07 -19.69
N MET A 107 -18.23 -10.82 -20.12
CA MET A 107 -19.35 -9.91 -20.18
C MET A 107 -20.29 -10.36 -21.29
N ARG A 108 -21.53 -10.71 -20.92
CA ARG A 108 -22.52 -11.27 -21.87
C ARG A 108 -23.46 -10.22 -22.46
N ASN A 109 -23.60 -9.07 -21.81
CA ASN A 109 -24.59 -8.06 -22.16
C ASN A 109 -23.97 -6.67 -22.20
N THR A 110 -24.29 -5.89 -23.22
CA THR A 110 -23.88 -4.50 -23.40
C THR A 110 -24.56 -3.56 -22.40
N ASN A 111 -25.77 -3.87 -21.92
CA ASN A 111 -26.57 -2.92 -21.14
C ASN A 111 -26.04 -2.64 -19.72
N HIS A 112 -25.08 -3.43 -19.25
CA HIS A 112 -24.50 -3.32 -17.90
C HIS A 112 -22.97 -3.17 -17.94
N TRP A 113 -22.44 -2.68 -19.07
CA TRP A 113 -20.99 -2.58 -19.25
C TRP A 113 -20.32 -1.66 -18.23
N GLU A 114 -20.99 -0.59 -17.80
CA GLU A 114 -20.47 0.35 -16.80
C GLU A 114 -20.33 -0.33 -15.44
N THR A 115 -21.38 -1.01 -14.98
CA THR A 115 -21.35 -1.78 -13.72
C THR A 115 -20.30 -2.89 -13.75
N TRP A 116 -20.20 -3.63 -14.86
CA TRP A 116 -19.17 -4.66 -15.01
C TRP A 116 -17.76 -4.08 -14.94
N LEU A 117 -17.53 -2.94 -15.60
CA LEU A 117 -16.22 -2.27 -15.61
C LEU A 117 -15.85 -1.74 -14.22
N GLU A 118 -16.82 -1.22 -13.47
CA GLU A 118 -16.64 -0.80 -12.06
C GLU A 118 -16.28 -1.98 -11.15
N GLU A 119 -17.00 -3.11 -11.27
CA GLU A 119 -16.70 -4.33 -10.50
C GLU A 119 -15.29 -4.86 -10.80
N TYR A 120 -14.90 -4.85 -12.07
CA TYR A 120 -13.53 -5.20 -12.49
C TYR A 120 -12.49 -4.23 -11.92
N ASP A 121 -12.70 -2.91 -12.03
CA ASP A 121 -11.73 -1.92 -11.53
C ASP A 121 -11.59 -2.01 -10.00
N GLN A 122 -12.70 -2.22 -9.29
CA GLN A 122 -12.69 -2.45 -7.85
C GLN A 122 -11.94 -3.73 -7.48
N ALA A 123 -12.22 -4.85 -8.15
CA ALA A 123 -11.60 -6.14 -7.87
C ALA A 123 -10.09 -6.12 -8.20
N SER A 124 -9.71 -5.51 -9.31
CA SER A 124 -8.30 -5.40 -9.73
C SER A 124 -7.51 -4.44 -8.84
N SER A 125 -8.10 -3.31 -8.42
CA SER A 125 -7.46 -2.39 -7.46
C SER A 125 -7.28 -3.02 -6.09
N HIS A 126 -8.24 -3.84 -5.64
CA HIS A 126 -8.09 -4.61 -4.41
C HIS A 126 -6.98 -5.68 -4.55
N ALA A 127 -6.95 -6.42 -5.67
CA ALA A 127 -5.90 -7.39 -5.95
C ALA A 127 -4.48 -6.78 -6.02
N GLU A 128 -4.35 -5.57 -6.56
CA GLU A 128 -3.09 -4.79 -6.53
C GLU A 128 -2.69 -4.41 -5.10
N SER A 129 -3.66 -3.98 -4.27
CA SER A 129 -3.39 -3.62 -2.86
C SER A 129 -2.86 -4.80 -2.03
N VAL A 130 -3.34 -6.01 -2.33
CA VAL A 130 -2.91 -7.27 -1.70
C VAL A 130 -1.64 -7.85 -2.36
N ARG A 131 -1.14 -7.20 -3.42
CA ARG A 131 0.05 -7.58 -4.21
C ARG A 131 -0.01 -9.00 -4.77
N LEU A 132 -1.11 -9.32 -5.45
CA LEU A 132 -1.22 -10.58 -6.17
C LEU A 132 -0.19 -10.64 -7.32
N PRO A 133 0.62 -11.72 -7.41
CA PRO A 133 1.56 -11.89 -8.52
C PRO A 133 0.87 -11.91 -9.89
N ASP A 134 -0.37 -12.41 -9.93
CA ASP A 134 -1.18 -12.55 -11.13
C ASP A 134 -1.40 -11.20 -11.86
N LEU A 135 -1.43 -10.07 -11.13
CA LEU A 135 -1.58 -8.72 -11.70
C LEU A 135 -0.26 -7.97 -11.90
N SER A 136 0.89 -8.58 -11.59
CA SER A 136 2.20 -7.92 -11.68
C SER A 136 2.66 -7.69 -13.13
N LEU A 137 2.12 -8.46 -14.08
CA LEU A 137 2.44 -8.37 -15.50
C LEU A 137 1.25 -7.81 -16.25
N PHE A 138 1.40 -6.60 -16.79
CA PHE A 138 0.36 -5.95 -17.59
C PHE A 138 -0.08 -6.81 -18.78
N ASP A 139 0.86 -7.51 -19.44
CA ASP A 139 0.55 -8.39 -20.56
C ASP A 139 -0.51 -9.44 -20.21
N MET A 140 -0.38 -10.10 -19.06
CA MET A 140 -1.34 -11.12 -18.61
C MET A 140 -2.71 -10.48 -18.30
N VAL A 141 -2.69 -9.34 -17.61
CA VAL A 141 -3.91 -8.60 -17.26
C VAL A 141 -4.66 -8.12 -18.51
N SER A 142 -3.93 -7.70 -19.55
CA SER A 142 -4.51 -7.24 -20.79
C SER A 142 -5.18 -8.38 -21.57
N LEU A 143 -4.55 -9.57 -21.62
CA LEU A 143 -5.12 -10.76 -22.24
C LEU A 143 -6.40 -11.21 -21.53
N ASP A 144 -6.36 -11.36 -20.20
CA ASP A 144 -7.53 -11.76 -19.40
C ASP A 144 -8.69 -10.76 -19.58
N PHE A 145 -8.39 -9.45 -19.61
CA PHE A 145 -9.40 -8.42 -19.85
C PHE A 145 -10.00 -8.50 -21.26
N GLY A 146 -9.15 -8.68 -22.28
CA GLY A 146 -9.60 -8.84 -23.67
C GLY A 146 -10.53 -10.03 -23.86
N ASP A 147 -10.17 -11.18 -23.29
CA ASP A 147 -11.00 -12.38 -23.33
C ASP A 147 -12.36 -12.15 -22.64
N ALA A 148 -12.37 -11.43 -21.52
CA ALA A 148 -13.59 -11.12 -20.79
C ALA A 148 -14.54 -10.20 -21.58
N VAL A 149 -14.02 -9.25 -22.38
CA VAL A 149 -14.83 -8.30 -23.15
C VAL A 149 -15.03 -8.68 -24.62
N ALA A 150 -14.36 -9.73 -25.11
CA ALA A 150 -14.37 -10.16 -26.52
C ALA A 150 -15.77 -10.35 -27.10
N GLN A 151 -16.71 -10.85 -26.30
CA GLN A 151 -18.08 -11.09 -26.76
C GLN A 151 -18.86 -9.80 -27.03
N VAL A 152 -18.59 -8.75 -26.26
CA VAL A 152 -19.32 -7.46 -26.33
C VAL A 152 -18.59 -6.46 -27.22
N ALA A 153 -17.27 -6.39 -27.14
CA ALA A 153 -16.46 -5.43 -27.87
C ALA A 153 -15.66 -6.09 -29.00
N LYS A 154 -16.35 -6.87 -29.85
CA LYS A 154 -15.76 -7.69 -30.92
C LYS A 154 -14.85 -6.92 -31.88
N ASN A 155 -15.18 -5.66 -32.15
CA ASN A 155 -14.43 -4.80 -33.08
C ASN A 155 -13.26 -4.08 -32.41
N TRP A 156 -13.32 -3.88 -31.09
CA TRP A 156 -12.30 -3.15 -30.34
C TRP A 156 -11.16 -4.06 -29.89
N VAL A 157 -11.48 -5.26 -29.41
CA VAL A 157 -10.49 -6.19 -28.84
C VAL A 157 -9.34 -6.49 -29.82
N PRO A 158 -9.58 -6.85 -31.10
CA PRO A 158 -8.47 -7.09 -32.03
C PRO A 158 -7.57 -5.87 -32.21
N GLY A 159 -8.13 -4.68 -32.42
CA GLY A 159 -7.35 -3.46 -32.58
C GLY A 159 -6.56 -3.07 -31.33
N PHE A 160 -7.12 -3.31 -30.14
CA PHE A 160 -6.42 -3.11 -28.87
C PHE A 160 -5.31 -4.15 -28.66
N MET A 161 -5.54 -5.42 -28.98
CA MET A 161 -4.56 -6.50 -28.81
C MET A 161 -3.42 -6.42 -29.81
N ASP A 162 -3.65 -5.96 -31.03
CA ASP A 162 -2.62 -5.92 -32.05
C ASP A 162 -1.71 -4.69 -31.90
N ASN A 163 -2.26 -3.55 -31.48
CA ASN A 163 -1.54 -2.27 -31.46
C ASN A 163 -1.62 -1.56 -30.12
N GLY A 164 -2.82 -1.47 -29.52
CA GLY A 164 -3.05 -0.67 -28.32
C GLY A 164 -2.27 -1.13 -27.08
N ARG A 165 -2.12 -2.44 -26.88
CA ARG A 165 -1.44 -3.01 -25.70
C ARG A 165 0.08 -2.75 -25.66
N PHE A 166 0.70 -2.47 -26.80
CA PHE A 166 2.15 -2.29 -26.92
C PHE A 166 2.59 -0.83 -26.81
N GLU A 167 1.66 0.09 -26.59
CA GLU A 167 1.99 1.49 -26.39
C GLU A 167 2.80 1.69 -25.09
N PRO A 168 3.82 2.57 -25.09
CA PRO A 168 4.78 2.70 -23.99
C PRO A 168 4.16 3.16 -22.66
N ASP A 169 3.05 3.90 -22.72
CA ASP A 169 2.31 4.38 -21.54
C ASP A 169 1.13 3.47 -21.16
N MET A 170 1.03 2.30 -21.78
CA MET A 170 -0.10 1.41 -21.57
C MET A 170 -0.01 0.72 -20.21
N ASN A 171 -0.98 1.02 -19.36
CA ASN A 171 -1.18 0.37 -18.07
C ASN A 171 -2.65 -0.01 -17.90
N ARG A 172 -2.98 -0.77 -16.85
CA ARG A 172 -4.35 -1.21 -16.57
C ARG A 172 -5.35 -0.05 -16.55
N ARG A 173 -4.99 1.09 -15.97
CA ARG A 173 -5.87 2.27 -15.86
C ARG A 173 -6.16 2.89 -17.23
N GLU A 174 -5.15 3.00 -18.08
CA GLU A 174 -5.28 3.52 -19.44
C GLU A 174 -6.07 2.54 -20.33
N MET A 175 -5.87 1.23 -20.18
CA MET A 175 -6.68 0.20 -20.84
C MET A 175 -8.17 0.33 -20.48
N ILE A 176 -8.50 0.44 -19.18
CA ILE A 176 -9.87 0.63 -18.69
C ILE A 176 -10.47 1.91 -19.27
N LYS A 177 -9.70 3.00 -19.30
CA LYS A 177 -10.14 4.29 -19.85
C LYS A 177 -10.46 4.19 -21.35
N ARG A 178 -9.60 3.57 -22.15
CA ARG A 178 -9.83 3.39 -23.59
C ARG A 178 -11.03 2.50 -23.88
N PHE A 179 -11.21 1.45 -23.09
CA PHE A 179 -12.39 0.60 -23.18
C PHE A 179 -13.67 1.38 -22.83
N ARG A 180 -13.65 2.17 -21.75
CA ARG A 180 -14.77 3.05 -21.36
C ARG A 180 -15.11 4.05 -22.47
N ASP A 181 -14.12 4.68 -23.08
CA ASP A 181 -14.32 5.61 -24.20
C ASP A 181 -14.94 4.91 -25.41
N HIS A 182 -14.48 3.71 -25.75
CA HIS A 182 -15.08 2.90 -26.82
C HIS A 182 -16.54 2.55 -26.51
N MET A 183 -16.81 2.01 -25.32
CA MET A 183 -18.15 1.60 -24.92
C MET A 183 -19.11 2.80 -24.83
N THR A 184 -18.65 3.96 -24.40
CA THR A 184 -19.48 5.19 -24.37
C THR A 184 -19.87 5.65 -25.78
N ARG A 185 -18.97 5.49 -26.77
CA ARG A 185 -19.22 5.91 -28.16
C ARG A 185 -20.15 4.96 -28.92
N TYR A 186 -20.01 3.65 -28.71
CA TYR A 186 -20.73 2.64 -29.50
C TYR A 186 -21.89 1.97 -28.74
N HIS A 187 -21.91 2.06 -27.42
CA HIS A 187 -22.95 1.52 -26.54
C HIS A 187 -23.33 2.56 -25.46
N PRO A 188 -23.85 3.74 -25.85
CA PRO A 188 -24.31 4.73 -24.88
C PRO A 188 -25.41 4.10 -24.03
N LEU A 189 -25.22 4.12 -22.72
CA LEU A 189 -26.29 3.75 -21.79
C LEU A 189 -27.30 4.89 -21.81
N ASP A 190 -28.58 4.56 -21.92
CA ASP A 190 -29.66 5.51 -21.68
C ASP A 190 -29.58 5.95 -20.22
N LYS A 191 -28.82 7.02 -19.98
CA LYS A 191 -28.78 7.72 -18.71
C LYS A 191 -30.15 8.38 -18.53
N LYS A 192 -31.13 7.60 -18.08
CA LYS A 192 -32.31 8.16 -17.44
C LYS A 192 -31.77 8.82 -16.17
N ILE A 193 -31.49 10.12 -16.27
CA ILE A 193 -30.86 10.96 -15.25
C ILE A 193 -31.52 10.66 -13.91
N ARG A 194 -30.86 9.85 -13.08
CA ARG A 194 -31.05 9.81 -11.64
C ARG A 194 -29.82 10.47 -11.06
N GLY A 195 -30.05 11.67 -10.51
CA GLY A 195 -29.10 12.59 -9.88
C GLY A 195 -27.68 12.08 -9.73
N SER A 196 -26.81 12.56 -10.62
CA SER A 196 -25.36 12.46 -10.45
C SER A 196 -24.94 13.34 -9.28
N VAL A 197 -24.22 12.76 -8.32
CA VAL A 197 -23.60 13.38 -7.13
C VAL A 197 -22.33 14.19 -7.49
N PHE A 198 -22.23 14.67 -8.73
CA PHE A 198 -21.21 15.63 -9.14
C PHE A 198 -21.89 16.77 -9.91
N MET A 199 -22.40 17.75 -9.17
CA MET A 199 -22.64 19.09 -9.69
C MET A 199 -21.56 20.02 -9.15
N THR A 200 -20.99 20.78 -10.08
CA THR A 200 -20.06 21.90 -9.84
C THR A 200 -20.70 22.96 -8.95
N ALA A 201 -19.86 23.69 -8.21
CA ALA A 201 -20.22 24.55 -7.08
C ALA A 201 -21.04 25.83 -7.39
N GLU A 202 -21.73 25.90 -8.53
CA GLU A 202 -22.39 27.14 -8.98
C GLU A 202 -23.92 27.14 -8.94
N ASP A 203 -24.58 26.00 -8.67
CA ASP A 203 -26.04 25.92 -8.58
C ASP A 203 -26.56 25.48 -7.19
N GLN A 204 -25.86 25.84 -6.12
CA GLN A 204 -26.37 25.71 -4.74
C GLN A 204 -27.31 26.85 -4.38
N SER A 205 -28.45 26.95 -5.05
CA SER A 205 -29.56 27.75 -4.56
C SER A 205 -30.87 27.17 -5.04
N SER A 206 -31.25 26.02 -4.50
CA SER A 206 -32.64 25.73 -4.12
C SER A 206 -32.79 24.27 -3.66
N LEU A 207 -33.56 24.11 -2.58
CA LEU A 207 -34.17 22.87 -2.08
C LEU A 207 -33.36 22.00 -1.11
N ALA A 208 -33.40 22.44 0.14
CA ALA A 208 -33.51 21.56 1.29
C ALA A 208 -34.86 20.81 1.28
N ALA A 209 -34.87 19.48 1.54
CA ALA A 209 -35.90 18.76 2.29
C ALA A 209 -35.70 17.23 2.23
N GLY A 210 -35.36 16.62 3.37
CA GLY A 210 -35.98 15.43 3.94
C GLY A 210 -36.02 14.08 3.19
N GLY A 211 -35.63 13.02 3.91
CA GLY A 211 -36.42 11.76 3.92
C GLY A 211 -35.68 10.47 3.56
N ALA A 212 -35.56 9.59 4.56
CA ALA A 212 -35.05 8.23 4.49
C ALA A 212 -35.93 7.27 3.67
N SER A 213 -35.36 6.19 3.12
CA SER A 213 -35.90 4.82 3.29
C SER A 213 -34.99 3.73 2.70
N THR A 214 -34.78 2.70 3.52
CA THR A 214 -34.26 1.36 3.21
C THR A 214 -35.23 0.55 2.35
N GLN A 215 -34.76 -0.27 1.39
CA GLN A 215 -35.49 -1.49 1.03
C GLN A 215 -34.65 -2.62 0.42
N SER A 216 -34.67 -3.71 1.18
CA SER A 216 -34.36 -5.12 0.91
C SER A 216 -34.62 -5.62 -0.52
N ARG A 217 -33.70 -6.44 -1.07
CA ARG A 217 -33.96 -7.30 -2.23
C ARG A 217 -34.10 -8.76 -1.78
N LYS A 218 -35.31 -9.28 -1.95
CA LYS A 218 -35.68 -10.70 -1.91
C LYS A 218 -36.16 -11.08 -3.32
N ARG A 219 -35.71 -12.23 -3.84
CA ARG A 219 -36.33 -13.09 -4.90
C ARG A 219 -35.29 -14.17 -5.22
N ASP A 220 -35.40 -15.36 -4.64
CA ASP A 220 -36.30 -16.48 -4.98
C ASP A 220 -35.74 -17.36 -6.10
N ALA A 221 -35.31 -18.54 -5.66
CA ALA A 221 -34.90 -19.68 -6.43
C ALA A 221 -36.11 -20.37 -7.06
N SER A 222 -35.91 -21.02 -8.20
CA SER A 222 -36.80 -22.06 -8.70
C SER A 222 -35.97 -23.27 -9.07
N ALA A 223 -36.16 -24.33 -8.30
CA ALA A 223 -35.67 -25.67 -8.56
C ALA A 223 -36.51 -26.32 -9.66
N SER A 224 -35.89 -27.19 -10.46
CA SER A 224 -36.54 -28.40 -10.97
C SER A 224 -35.47 -29.44 -11.31
N THR A 225 -35.65 -30.59 -10.66
CA THR A 225 -34.95 -31.86 -10.83
C THR A 225 -35.35 -32.54 -12.14
N ASN A 226 -34.44 -33.30 -12.75
CA ASN A 226 -34.64 -34.73 -13.04
C ASN A 226 -33.42 -35.34 -13.75
N SER A 227 -33.01 -36.49 -13.22
CA SER A 227 -31.93 -37.36 -13.66
C SER A 227 -32.27 -38.12 -14.95
N ALA A 228 -31.28 -38.39 -15.82
CA ALA A 228 -30.77 -39.75 -16.08
C ALA A 228 -29.99 -39.89 -17.42
N SER A 229 -28.91 -40.69 -17.30
CA SER A 229 -28.31 -41.64 -18.28
C SER A 229 -27.37 -41.20 -19.42
N VAL A 230 -26.22 -41.90 -19.40
CA VAL A 230 -25.07 -42.01 -20.33
C VAL A 230 -25.45 -42.79 -21.61
N PRO A 231 -24.72 -42.63 -22.73
CA PRO A 231 -23.94 -43.78 -23.23
C PRO A 231 -22.49 -43.47 -23.69
N LYS A 232 -21.72 -44.55 -23.77
CA LYS A 232 -20.27 -44.72 -23.94
C LYS A 232 -19.73 -44.41 -25.36
N ARG A 233 -18.54 -43.77 -25.40
CA ARG A 233 -17.25 -44.09 -26.09
C ARG A 233 -17.25 -44.89 -27.43
N PRO A 234 -16.27 -44.65 -28.34
CA PRO A 234 -15.00 -45.39 -28.19
C PRO A 234 -13.69 -44.61 -28.46
N LYS A 235 -12.62 -45.23 -27.96
CA LYS A 235 -11.18 -44.93 -28.06
C LYS A 235 -10.63 -45.18 -29.46
N ARG A 236 -9.58 -44.44 -29.83
CA ARG A 236 -8.45 -45.01 -30.58
C ARG A 236 -7.12 -44.39 -30.12
N ASN A 237 -6.25 -45.26 -29.61
CA ASN A 237 -4.84 -44.99 -29.32
C ASN A 237 -4.05 -44.91 -30.63
N ASP A 238 -2.94 -44.17 -30.65
CA ASP A 238 -1.64 -44.77 -30.97
C ASP A 238 -0.46 -43.89 -30.55
N VAL A 239 0.67 -44.58 -30.33
CA VAL A 239 1.86 -44.18 -29.59
C VAL A 239 3.08 -44.10 -30.52
N LYS A 240 3.98 -43.12 -30.30
CA LYS A 240 5.48 -43.19 -30.27
C LYS A 240 6.05 -41.76 -30.36
N ALA A 241 6.75 -41.23 -29.35
CA ALA A 241 8.19 -41.44 -29.02
C ALA A 241 9.08 -41.20 -30.26
N THR A 242 9.99 -40.22 -30.32
CA THR A 242 11.18 -39.95 -29.47
C THR A 242 11.76 -38.58 -29.87
N THR A 243 12.31 -37.76 -28.97
CA THR A 243 13.77 -37.55 -28.92
C THR A 243 14.19 -36.78 -27.67
N SER A 244 15.19 -37.35 -27.00
CA SER A 244 15.96 -36.82 -25.90
C SER A 244 16.77 -35.58 -26.26
N ARG A 245 16.77 -34.55 -25.41
CA ARG A 245 17.92 -33.65 -25.24
C ARG A 245 18.25 -33.48 -23.75
N LYS A 246 19.55 -33.59 -23.50
CA LYS A 246 20.26 -33.67 -22.22
C LYS A 246 20.01 -32.45 -21.31
N PRO A 247 20.07 -32.62 -19.98
CA PRO A 247 20.09 -31.51 -19.03
C PRO A 247 21.48 -30.86 -19.05
N THR A 248 21.55 -29.58 -19.41
CA THR A 248 22.74 -28.77 -19.25
C THR A 248 22.90 -28.37 -17.79
N ALA A 249 24.08 -28.72 -17.26
CA ALA A 249 24.72 -28.31 -16.01
C ALA A 249 23.95 -27.31 -15.12
N VAL A 250 23.51 -27.84 -13.99
CA VAL A 250 23.26 -27.09 -12.75
C VAL A 250 24.57 -26.43 -12.32
N THR A 251 24.71 -25.14 -12.57
CA THR A 251 25.61 -24.30 -11.78
C THR A 251 24.96 -24.10 -10.42
N LYS A 252 25.57 -24.71 -9.40
CA LYS A 252 25.23 -24.52 -7.99
C LYS A 252 25.31 -23.03 -7.64
N SER A 253 24.19 -22.37 -7.41
CA SER A 253 24.13 -21.10 -6.67
C SER A 253 23.65 -21.37 -5.24
N THR A 254 24.58 -21.83 -4.42
CA THR A 254 24.73 -21.34 -3.03
C THR A 254 24.72 -19.80 -3.10
N THR A 255 23.82 -19.01 -2.51
CA THR A 255 23.35 -18.96 -1.13
C THR A 255 22.05 -18.12 -1.06
N ARG A 256 20.90 -18.72 -0.70
CA ARG A 256 19.64 -17.95 -0.44
C ARG A 256 19.50 -17.45 1.01
N ASN A 257 20.47 -17.75 1.88
CA ASN A 257 20.40 -17.50 3.34
C ASN A 257 21.52 -16.59 3.87
N GLN A 258 22.01 -15.62 3.11
CA GLN A 258 23.03 -14.70 3.64
C GLN A 258 22.35 -13.61 4.51
N PRO A 259 22.83 -13.37 5.76
CA PRO A 259 22.23 -12.39 6.66
C PRO A 259 22.30 -10.99 6.06
N ARG A 260 21.26 -10.18 6.28
CA ARG A 260 21.25 -8.76 5.91
C ARG A 260 22.07 -7.97 6.91
N CYS A 261 22.83 -6.99 6.43
CA CYS A 261 23.61 -6.11 7.28
C CYS A 261 22.70 -5.35 8.27
N PRO A 262 22.96 -5.41 9.58
CA PRO A 262 22.17 -4.71 10.60
C PRO A 262 22.13 -3.18 10.43
N ALA A 263 23.16 -2.59 9.79
CA ALA A 263 23.28 -1.14 9.63
C ALA A 263 22.54 -0.60 8.40
N CYS A 264 22.65 -1.28 7.26
CA CYS A 264 22.20 -0.75 5.97
C CYS A 264 21.16 -1.63 5.26
N SER A 265 20.81 -2.78 5.85
CA SER A 265 19.85 -3.75 5.32
C SER A 265 20.18 -4.38 3.95
N TYR A 266 21.32 -4.05 3.35
CA TYR A 266 21.84 -4.71 2.15
C TYR A 266 22.44 -6.09 2.49
N ARG A 267 22.50 -6.97 1.49
CA ARG A 267 23.10 -8.30 1.61
C ARG A 267 24.62 -8.20 1.57
N ARG A 268 25.21 -7.91 2.72
CA ARG A 268 26.65 -7.85 2.97
C ARG A 268 26.89 -8.02 4.47
N GLU A 269 28.10 -8.38 4.85
CA GLU A 269 28.48 -8.44 6.26
C GLU A 269 28.64 -7.03 6.83
N LEU A 270 28.56 -6.90 8.16
CA LEU A 270 28.69 -5.60 8.83
C LEU A 270 30.08 -4.99 8.59
N GLN A 271 31.11 -5.83 8.42
CA GLN A 271 32.49 -5.44 8.12
C GLN A 271 32.64 -4.77 6.76
N GLU A 272 31.88 -5.23 5.77
CA GLU A 272 31.94 -4.73 4.40
C GLU A 272 30.98 -3.56 4.18
N CYS A 273 30.37 -3.05 5.26
CA CYS A 273 29.40 -1.99 5.16
C CYS A 273 30.05 -0.62 5.01
N PHE A 274 29.97 -0.05 3.81
CA PHE A 274 30.50 1.30 3.51
C PHE A 274 29.94 2.41 4.43
N TYR A 275 28.71 2.28 4.93
CA TYR A 275 28.12 3.25 5.85
C TYR A 275 28.69 3.18 7.28
N VAL A 276 29.25 2.03 7.66
CA VAL A 276 29.91 1.82 8.94
C VAL A 276 31.41 2.10 8.80
N ASN A 277 32.03 1.51 7.78
CA ASN A 277 33.44 1.66 7.45
C ASN A 277 33.59 2.58 6.24
N LYS A 278 33.58 3.90 6.51
CA LYS A 278 33.68 4.95 5.48
C LYS A 278 34.99 4.86 4.67
N GLU A 279 36.04 4.26 5.23
CA GLU A 279 37.36 4.08 4.60
C GLU A 279 37.36 3.00 3.51
N LEU A 280 36.45 2.03 3.58
CA LEU A 280 36.31 0.98 2.56
C LEU A 280 35.43 1.40 1.37
N ALA A 281 34.88 2.62 1.41
CA ALA A 281 33.96 3.09 0.38
C ALA A 281 34.73 3.44 -0.92
N PRO A 282 34.35 2.87 -2.08
CA PRO A 282 34.92 3.25 -3.37
C PRO A 282 34.68 4.74 -3.67
N LYS A 283 35.59 5.39 -4.40
CA LYS A 283 35.51 6.83 -4.73
C LYS A 283 34.24 7.26 -5.49
N TRP A 284 33.57 6.33 -6.17
CA TRP A 284 32.32 6.57 -6.89
C TRP A 284 31.07 6.38 -6.00
N PHE A 285 31.22 5.87 -4.78
CA PHE A 285 30.13 5.58 -3.87
C PHE A 285 29.58 6.87 -3.27
N ARG A 286 28.26 7.08 -3.41
CA ARG A 286 27.56 8.23 -2.81
C ARG A 286 26.77 7.77 -1.59
N PHE A 287 27.03 8.41 -0.47
CA PHE A 287 26.28 8.17 0.76
C PHE A 287 24.89 8.77 0.67
N ASP A 288 23.88 7.95 0.97
CA ASP A 288 22.53 8.44 1.22
C ASP A 288 22.48 9.15 2.57
N GLU A 289 22.13 10.44 2.56
CA GLU A 289 22.10 11.34 3.71
C GLU A 289 21.03 10.92 4.76
N ASN A 290 19.95 10.31 4.30
CA ASN A 290 18.90 9.81 5.20
C ASN A 290 19.35 8.52 5.91
N LEU A 291 20.03 7.63 5.17
CA LEU A 291 20.52 6.38 5.74
C LEU A 291 21.73 6.61 6.64
N SER A 292 22.62 7.54 6.30
CA SER A 292 23.77 7.91 7.14
C SER A 292 23.31 8.54 8.46
N SER A 293 22.38 9.50 8.42
CA SER A 293 21.84 10.15 9.62
C SER A 293 21.05 9.17 10.50
N PHE A 294 20.36 8.19 9.90
CA PHE A 294 19.69 7.12 10.64
C PHE A 294 20.70 6.22 11.37
N ILE A 295 21.78 5.81 10.71
CA ILE A 295 22.82 4.96 11.31
C ILE A 295 23.57 5.72 12.42
N GLU A 296 23.84 7.00 12.24
CA GLU A 296 24.49 7.84 13.27
C GLU A 296 23.60 8.03 14.51
N LYS A 297 22.30 8.27 14.31
CA LYS A 297 21.33 8.31 15.43
C LYS A 297 21.23 6.96 16.13
N ARG A 298 21.18 5.86 15.36
CA ARG A 298 21.13 4.51 15.92
C ARG A 298 22.37 4.20 16.74
N LYS A 299 23.56 4.60 16.27
CA LYS A 299 24.81 4.48 17.03
C LYS A 299 24.76 5.20 18.38
N GLN A 300 23.99 6.28 18.53
CA GLN A 300 23.87 7.01 19.80
C GLN A 300 22.83 6.41 20.77
N ILE A 301 21.81 5.75 20.24
CA ILE A 301 20.64 5.31 21.02
C ILE A 301 20.71 3.81 21.38
N ASP A 302 21.25 2.99 20.49
CA ASP A 302 21.16 1.52 20.55
C ASP A 302 22.50 0.94 21.06
N THR A 303 22.52 0.51 22.33
CA THR A 303 23.69 -0.09 22.98
C THR A 303 24.09 -1.43 22.35
N ASP A 304 23.11 -2.23 21.94
CA ASP A 304 23.33 -3.53 21.31
C ASP A 304 23.98 -3.35 19.92
N PHE A 305 23.55 -2.32 19.19
CA PHE A 305 24.20 -1.94 17.93
C PHE A 305 25.64 -1.44 18.12
N GLN A 306 25.94 -0.75 19.23
CA GLN A 306 27.32 -0.38 19.54
C GLN A 306 28.21 -1.60 19.85
N GLU A 307 27.69 -2.61 20.55
CA GLU A 307 28.41 -3.85 20.83
C GLU A 307 28.70 -4.62 19.54
N LEU A 308 27.73 -4.74 18.64
CA LEU A 308 27.92 -5.35 17.31
C LEU A 308 28.98 -4.62 16.48
N LEU A 309 29.05 -3.29 16.57
CA LEU A 309 30.08 -2.51 15.89
C LEU A 309 31.48 -2.70 16.51
N LYS A 310 31.56 -2.90 17.82
CA LYS A 310 32.83 -3.19 18.52
C LYS A 310 33.34 -4.58 18.19
N GLU A 311 32.48 -5.60 18.26
CA GLU A 311 32.79 -6.97 17.85
C GLU A 311 33.22 -7.01 16.37
N ALA A 312 32.56 -6.20 15.55
CA ALA A 312 32.92 -6.07 14.16
C ALA A 312 34.32 -5.45 13.98
N GLY A 313 34.58 -4.30 14.61
CA GLY A 313 35.88 -3.62 14.55
C GLY A 313 37.04 -4.45 15.12
N SER A 314 36.81 -5.23 16.19
CA SER A 314 37.83 -6.12 16.78
C SER A 314 38.21 -7.30 15.88
N SER A 315 37.31 -7.71 14.97
CA SER A 315 37.60 -8.77 14.00
C SER A 315 38.50 -8.28 12.86
N ILE A 316 38.45 -6.99 12.52
CA ILE A 316 39.30 -6.39 11.47
C ILE A 316 40.76 -6.25 11.94
N ILE A 317 40.99 -5.93 13.22
CA ILE A 317 42.34 -5.77 13.79
C ILE A 317 43.10 -7.11 13.82
N LYS A 318 42.41 -8.23 14.11
CA LYS A 318 43.06 -9.56 14.13
C LYS A 318 43.55 -10.03 12.77
N THR A 319 42.90 -9.63 11.68
CA THR A 319 43.30 -10.00 10.31
C THR A 319 44.49 -9.22 9.77
N GLN A 320 44.94 -8.14 10.42
CA GLN A 320 46.11 -7.38 9.98
C GLN A 320 47.43 -7.80 10.65
N ASP A 321 47.37 -8.55 11.75
CA ASP A 321 48.57 -9.03 12.48
C ASP A 321 49.04 -10.43 12.03
N GLU A 322 48.33 -11.12 11.12
CA GLU A 322 48.74 -12.45 10.60
C GLU A 322 49.46 -12.40 9.23
N ASP A 323 49.64 -11.22 8.64
CA ASP A 323 50.33 -11.02 7.34
C ASP A 323 51.66 -10.23 7.49
N GLN A 324 52.44 -10.50 8.54
CA GLN A 324 53.84 -10.03 8.66
C GLN A 324 54.84 -11.15 8.93
#